data_AF-A0A3P8JDT4-F1
#
_entry.id   AF-A0A3P8JDT4-F1
#
_cell.length_a   1.000
_cell.length_b   1.000
_cell.length_c   1.000
_cell.angle_alpha   90.00
_cell.angle_beta   90.00
_cell.angle_gamma   90.00
#
_symmetry.space_group_name_H-M   'P 1'
#
loop_
_entity.id
_entity.type
_entity.pdbx_description
1 polymer ?
#
loop_
_entity_poly.entity_id
_entity_poly.type
_entity_poly.pdbx_seq_one_letter_code
_entity_poly.pdbx_strand_id
1 'polypeptide(L)'
;MKDNGSKNGGKRLAGLLAMSGLLVASSAAGFMTNYDNGRVDFAGRVTDISCSVALNGGHNAGSGSVWLAPVSLAEVHDRGAGAFMKAQPFTLELSNCQLRHDGGAADQSEVRSVNVRWIDGFMVNTVNNENAGYLANTLPDGARNIYLALSTNDNNTLDKSNKIVPADPLQKPGAD
;
A
#
# COMPACT_ATOMS: atom_id res chain seq x y z
N MET A 1 38.93 54.37 -74.61
CA MET A 1 38.73 55.80 -74.30
C MET A 1 37.64 55.91 -73.24
N LYS A 2 37.88 56.74 -72.20
CA LYS A 2 36.97 57.20 -71.13
C LYS A 2 36.73 56.29 -69.91
N ASP A 3 37.71 56.32 -69.01
CA ASP A 3 37.70 56.85 -67.63
C ASP A 3 36.41 57.16 -66.86
N ASN A 4 36.57 56.93 -65.54
CA ASN A 4 35.98 57.59 -64.34
C ASN A 4 34.54 57.23 -63.99
N GLY A 5 34.14 56.96 -62.75
CA GLY A 5 34.74 57.12 -61.43
C GLY A 5 33.57 57.23 -60.43
N SER A 6 33.55 56.43 -59.35
CA SER A 6 33.70 56.90 -57.97
C SER A 6 32.40 56.92 -57.13
N LYS A 7 32.52 56.30 -55.95
CA LYS A 7 31.81 56.53 -54.67
C LYS A 7 30.31 56.23 -54.56
N ASN A 8 30.00 55.24 -53.73
CA ASN A 8 29.45 55.47 -52.38
C ASN A 8 29.58 54.15 -51.59
N GLY A 9 30.15 54.10 -50.39
CA GLY A 9 29.70 54.85 -49.22
C GLY A 9 29.01 53.86 -48.30
N GLY A 10 29.80 53.02 -47.61
CA GLY A 10 29.28 52.02 -46.70
C GLY A 10 28.58 52.63 -45.50
N LYS A 11 27.56 51.93 -44.99
CA LYS A 11 27.28 51.78 -43.56
C LYS A 11 26.35 50.59 -43.37
N ARG A 12 26.85 49.66 -42.57
CA ARG A 12 26.23 48.40 -42.18
C ARG A 12 24.96 48.70 -41.37
N LEU A 13 23.81 48.20 -41.81
CA LEU A 13 22.67 48.00 -40.94
C LEU A 13 22.60 46.51 -40.62
N ALA A 14 22.98 46.20 -39.39
CA ALA A 14 22.84 44.89 -38.79
C ALA A 14 21.36 44.53 -38.73
N GLY A 15 20.98 43.47 -39.46
CA GLY A 15 19.67 42.85 -39.32
C GLY A 15 19.59 42.21 -37.94
N LEU A 16 18.64 42.66 -37.11
CA LEU A 16 18.22 41.92 -35.93
C LEU A 16 17.56 40.62 -36.39
N LEU A 17 18.29 39.51 -36.34
CA LEU A 17 17.71 38.18 -36.34
C LEU A 17 17.10 37.96 -34.95
N ALA A 18 15.78 38.08 -34.86
CA ALA A 18 15.02 37.60 -33.71
C ALA A 18 15.20 36.09 -33.60
N MET A 19 16.03 35.63 -32.66
CA MET A 19 16.03 34.23 -32.26
C MET A 19 14.76 33.97 -31.45
N SER A 20 13.74 33.44 -32.12
CA SER A 20 12.63 32.76 -31.44
C SER A 20 13.21 31.54 -30.73
N GLY A 21 13.55 31.69 -29.44
CA GLY A 21 13.87 30.58 -28.58
C GLY A 21 12.63 29.70 -28.45
N LEU A 22 12.67 28.51 -29.06
CA LEU A 22 11.75 27.43 -28.69
C LEU A 22 12.00 27.13 -27.21
N LEU A 23 11.05 27.49 -26.36
CA LEU A 23 10.92 26.89 -25.04
C LEU A 23 10.54 25.43 -25.30
N VAL A 24 11.54 24.54 -25.34
CA VAL A 24 11.29 23.12 -25.08
C VAL A 24 10.88 23.08 -23.62
N ALA A 25 9.57 23.17 -23.38
CA ALA A 25 9.01 22.72 -22.13
C ALA A 25 9.35 21.24 -22.05
N SER A 26 10.42 20.91 -21.31
CA SER A 26 10.60 19.58 -20.78
C SER A 26 9.36 19.32 -19.94
N SER A 27 8.35 18.70 -20.54
CA SER A 27 7.39 17.95 -19.77
C SER A 27 8.25 16.89 -19.09
N ALA A 28 8.56 17.13 -17.81
CA ALA A 28 8.77 16.03 -16.91
C ALA A 28 7.43 15.29 -16.92
N ALA A 29 7.23 14.43 -17.92
CA ALA A 29 6.42 13.26 -17.74
C ALA A 29 7.10 12.54 -16.59
N GLY A 30 6.66 12.85 -15.37
CA GLY A 30 6.88 11.97 -14.25
C GLY A 30 6.43 10.61 -14.76
N PHE A 31 7.37 9.69 -14.90
CA PHE A 31 7.04 8.30 -15.08
C PHE A 31 6.27 7.91 -13.82
N MET A 32 4.94 8.09 -13.84
CA MET A 32 4.05 7.37 -12.96
C MET A 32 4.14 5.92 -13.42
N THR A 33 5.14 5.23 -12.89
CA THR A 33 5.16 3.79 -13.00
C THR A 33 3.95 3.29 -12.23
N ASN A 34 3.22 2.30 -12.75
CA ASN A 34 2.03 1.70 -12.10
C ASN A 34 2.29 1.11 -10.69
N TYR A 35 3.46 1.35 -10.10
CA TYR A 35 3.93 0.92 -8.79
C TYR A 35 3.75 1.96 -7.69
N ASP A 36 3.16 3.12 -7.98
CA ASP A 36 2.96 4.21 -7.01
C ASP A 36 1.95 3.84 -5.89
N ASN A 37 1.23 2.72 -6.02
CA ASN A 37 0.18 2.33 -5.10
C ASN A 37 0.45 0.92 -4.54
N GLY A 38 0.94 0.86 -3.30
CA GLY A 38 1.02 -0.38 -2.55
C GLY A 38 -0.40 -0.91 -2.22
N ARG A 39 -0.60 -2.21 -2.37
CA ARG A 39 -1.88 -2.89 -2.09
C ARG A 39 -1.63 -4.20 -1.37
N VAL A 40 -2.54 -4.52 -0.45
CA VAL A 40 -2.62 -5.80 0.24
C VAL A 40 -3.90 -6.49 -0.20
N ASP A 41 -3.78 -7.73 -0.65
CA ASP A 41 -4.91 -8.56 -1.03
C ASP A 41 -5.23 -9.57 0.06
N PHE A 42 -6.48 -9.54 0.51
CA PHE A 42 -7.03 -10.45 1.49
C PHE A 42 -7.95 -11.43 0.78
N ALA A 43 -7.68 -12.72 0.96
CA ALA A 43 -8.56 -13.80 0.56
C ALA A 43 -9.22 -14.38 1.82
N GLY A 44 -10.49 -14.02 2.02
CA GLY A 44 -11.30 -14.43 3.16
C GLY A 44 -12.33 -15.49 2.78
N ARG A 45 -12.69 -16.33 3.75
CA ARG A 45 -13.87 -17.20 3.66
C ARG A 45 -14.54 -17.29 5.02
N VAL A 46 -15.87 -17.20 5.01
CA VAL A 46 -16.70 -17.47 6.17
C VAL A 46 -16.79 -18.99 6.37
N THR A 47 -16.34 -19.49 7.51
CA THR A 47 -16.36 -20.93 7.83
C THR A 47 -17.60 -21.36 8.60
N ASP A 48 -18.29 -20.41 9.23
CA ASP A 48 -19.58 -20.58 9.88
C ASP A 48 -20.56 -19.56 9.30
N ILE A 49 -21.64 -20.03 8.67
CA ILE A 49 -22.65 -19.20 8.00
C ILE A 49 -23.48 -18.34 8.95
N SER A 50 -23.25 -18.44 10.26
CA SER A 50 -23.89 -17.62 11.27
C SER A 50 -23.75 -16.13 10.97
N CYS A 51 -22.62 -15.66 10.44
CA CYS A 51 -22.41 -14.24 10.15
C CYS A 51 -22.06 -13.97 8.68
N SER A 52 -22.46 -12.80 8.19
CA SER A 52 -21.86 -12.19 7.01
C SER A 52 -20.59 -11.42 7.42
N VAL A 53 -19.53 -11.52 6.61
CA VAL A 53 -18.25 -10.85 6.87
C VAL A 53 -17.90 -9.93 5.72
N ALA A 54 -17.53 -8.70 6.05
CA ALA A 54 -17.17 -7.65 5.10
C ALA A 54 -15.78 -7.07 5.40
N LEU A 55 -14.93 -6.95 4.38
CA LEU A 55 -13.66 -6.22 4.49
C LEU A 55 -13.91 -4.77 4.06
N ASN A 56 -13.72 -3.80 4.95
CA ASN A 56 -14.00 -2.37 4.70
C ASN A 56 -15.39 -2.15 4.06
N GLY A 57 -16.43 -2.80 4.58
CA GLY A 57 -17.79 -2.75 4.03
C GLY A 57 -18.01 -3.50 2.71
N GLY A 58 -17.02 -4.24 2.20
CA GLY A 58 -17.15 -5.06 0.98
C GLY A 58 -17.94 -6.35 1.19
N HIS A 59 -18.66 -6.83 0.18
CA HIS A 59 -19.62 -7.95 0.33
C HIS A 59 -19.05 -9.34 0.00
N ASN A 60 -17.73 -9.51 0.01
CA ASN A 60 -17.06 -10.71 -0.51
C ASN A 60 -16.50 -11.63 0.57
N ALA A 61 -17.26 -11.91 1.64
CA ALA A 61 -16.86 -12.84 2.69
C ALA A 61 -15.49 -12.51 3.33
N GLY A 62 -15.24 -11.22 3.58
CA GLY A 62 -13.95 -10.72 4.08
C GLY A 62 -12.81 -10.68 3.05
N SER A 63 -13.07 -11.01 1.78
CA SER A 63 -12.11 -10.83 0.69
C SER A 63 -12.14 -9.40 0.14
N GLY A 64 -10.98 -8.92 -0.29
CA GLY A 64 -10.85 -7.61 -0.92
C GLY A 64 -9.43 -7.07 -0.77
N SER A 65 -9.32 -5.74 -0.81
CA SER A 65 -8.02 -5.09 -0.93
C SER A 65 -7.93 -3.85 -0.08
N VAL A 66 -6.75 -3.65 0.50
CA VAL A 66 -6.42 -2.45 1.28
C VAL A 66 -5.29 -1.73 0.55
N TRP A 67 -5.52 -0.46 0.21
CA TRP A 67 -4.51 0.41 -0.38
C TRP A 67 -3.66 1.01 0.71
N LEU A 68 -2.34 0.88 0.58
CA LEU A 68 -1.38 1.41 1.53
C LEU A 68 -1.08 2.88 1.22
N ALA A 69 -0.87 3.66 2.27
CA ALA A 69 -0.37 5.02 2.12
C ALA A 69 1.05 5.01 1.50
N PRO A 70 1.33 5.86 0.51
CA PRO A 70 2.65 5.91 -0.12
C PRO A 70 3.71 6.38 0.88
N VAL A 71 4.89 5.75 0.83
CA VAL A 71 6.08 6.15 1.61
C VAL A 71 7.20 6.55 0.66
N SER A 72 7.85 7.67 0.93
CA SER A 72 9.00 8.12 0.14
C SER A 72 10.32 7.53 0.66
N LEU A 73 11.33 7.45 -0.20
CA LEU A 73 12.67 7.03 0.21
C LEU A 73 13.31 7.95 1.26
N ALA A 74 13.01 9.25 1.21
CA ALA A 74 13.47 10.20 2.22
C ALA A 74 12.87 9.87 3.60
N GLU A 75 11.55 9.64 3.66
CA GLU A 75 10.90 9.23 4.92
C GLU A 75 11.46 7.92 5.46
N VAL A 76 11.70 6.93 4.59
CA VAL A 76 12.31 5.65 4.98
C VAL A 76 13.72 5.86 5.54
N HIS A 77 14.53 6.70 4.87
CA HIS A 77 15.90 6.98 5.28
C HIS A 77 15.95 7.70 6.63
N ASP A 78 15.11 8.72 6.82
CA ASP A 78 15.07 9.54 8.03
C ASP A 78 14.60 8.75 9.26
N ARG A 79 13.71 7.75 9.06
CA ARG A 79 13.20 6.89 10.14
C ARG A 79 14.18 5.81 10.56
N GLY A 80 15.03 5.35 9.65
CA GLY A 80 16.03 4.30 9.93
C GLY A 80 15.47 2.88 9.93
N ALA A 81 16.38 1.91 10.12
CA ALA A 81 16.04 0.48 10.06
C ALA A 81 15.09 0.06 11.18
N GLY A 82 14.12 -0.80 10.85
CA GLY A 82 13.16 -1.36 11.80
C GLY A 82 11.99 -0.43 12.16
N ALA A 83 11.92 0.76 11.58
CA ALA A 83 10.81 1.68 11.83
C ALA A 83 9.51 1.23 11.15
N PHE A 84 8.39 1.34 11.87
CA PHE A 84 7.04 1.20 11.32
C PHE A 84 6.56 2.54 10.79
N MET A 85 5.93 2.54 9.62
CA MET A 85 5.55 3.76 8.92
C MET A 85 4.13 3.64 8.37
N LYS A 86 3.36 4.72 8.53
CA LYS A 86 2.05 4.93 7.90
C LYS A 86 1.12 3.71 8.01
N ALA A 87 0.82 3.31 9.24
CA ALA A 87 -0.14 2.24 9.51
C ALA A 87 -1.46 2.54 8.79
N GLN A 88 -1.96 1.56 8.04
CA GLN A 88 -3.20 1.68 7.29
C GLN A 88 -4.26 0.79 7.95
N PRO A 89 -5.28 1.37 8.60
CA PRO A 89 -6.34 0.58 9.21
C PRO A 89 -7.24 -0.06 8.15
N PHE A 90 -7.80 -1.20 8.50
CA PHE A 90 -8.88 -1.89 7.77
C PHE A 90 -9.80 -2.57 8.79
N THR A 91 -11.04 -2.86 8.38
CA THR A 91 -12.06 -3.48 9.23
C THR A 91 -12.51 -4.81 8.65
N LEU A 92 -12.69 -5.81 9.51
CA LEU A 92 -13.46 -7.01 9.20
C LEU A 92 -14.78 -6.91 9.96
N GLU A 93 -15.80 -6.42 9.27
CA GLU A 93 -17.12 -6.14 9.82
C GLU A 93 -17.98 -7.40 9.78
N LEU A 94 -18.63 -7.68 10.90
CA LEU A 94 -19.57 -8.78 11.04
C LEU A 94 -20.99 -8.22 11.01
N SER A 95 -21.86 -8.84 10.23
CA SER A 95 -23.27 -8.45 10.13
C SER A 95 -24.18 -9.67 10.01
N ASN A 96 -25.47 -9.48 10.31
CA ASN A 96 -26.50 -10.51 10.20
C ASN A 96 -26.14 -11.81 10.95
N CYS A 97 -25.47 -11.70 12.10
CA CYS A 97 -25.05 -12.83 12.90
C CYS A 97 -26.24 -13.58 13.54
N GLN A 98 -26.55 -14.77 13.03
CA GLN A 98 -27.52 -15.70 13.57
C GLN A 98 -26.82 -16.72 14.46
N LEU A 99 -27.13 -16.64 15.75
CA LEU A 99 -26.45 -17.40 16.79
C LEU A 99 -26.93 -18.87 16.85
N ARG A 100 -28.01 -19.21 16.15
CA ARG A 100 -28.55 -20.57 16.01
C ARG A 100 -29.16 -20.79 14.63
N HIS A 101 -28.96 -21.97 14.06
CA HIS A 101 -29.58 -22.42 12.80
C HIS A 101 -31.08 -22.79 12.96
N ASP A 102 -31.60 -22.91 14.19
CA ASP A 102 -32.94 -23.43 14.47
C ASP A 102 -33.98 -22.37 14.90
N GLY A 103 -33.63 -21.08 14.87
CA GLY A 103 -34.56 -19.99 15.17
C GLY A 103 -34.94 -19.83 16.66
N GLY A 104 -34.31 -20.57 17.56
CA GLY A 104 -34.45 -20.36 19.00
C GLY A 104 -33.72 -19.10 19.48
N ALA A 105 -34.17 -18.51 20.60
CA ALA A 105 -33.40 -17.48 21.28
C ALA A 105 -32.06 -18.11 21.73
N ALA A 106 -30.95 -17.65 21.17
CA ALA A 106 -29.64 -18.03 21.66
C ALA A 106 -29.49 -17.54 23.11
N ASP A 107 -29.04 -18.42 24.00
CA ASP A 107 -28.53 -17.99 25.28
C ASP A 107 -27.38 -17.02 24.98
N GLN A 108 -27.41 -15.80 25.54
CA GLN A 108 -26.35 -14.81 25.32
C GLN A 108 -24.96 -15.36 25.72
N SER A 109 -24.90 -16.45 26.48
CA SER A 109 -23.68 -17.18 26.84
C SER A 109 -23.19 -18.24 25.83
N GLU A 110 -23.94 -18.53 24.76
CA GLU A 110 -23.57 -19.51 23.70
C GLU A 110 -22.80 -18.89 22.52
N VAL A 111 -22.88 -17.56 22.31
CA VAL A 111 -22.05 -16.85 21.32
C VAL A 111 -20.66 -16.60 21.90
N ARG A 112 -19.86 -17.65 22.03
CA ARG A 112 -18.69 -17.55 22.90
C ARG A 112 -17.52 -16.76 22.34
N SER A 113 -17.48 -16.50 21.03
CA SER A 113 -16.47 -15.63 20.39
C SER A 113 -16.58 -15.73 18.87
N VAL A 114 -16.47 -14.62 18.16
CA VAL A 114 -16.09 -14.65 16.74
C VAL A 114 -14.59 -14.47 16.66
N ASN A 115 -13.92 -15.33 15.90
CA ASN A 115 -12.47 -15.33 15.81
C ASN A 115 -12.05 -15.24 14.34
N VAL A 116 -11.07 -14.40 14.05
CA VAL A 116 -10.41 -14.37 12.75
C VAL A 116 -9.17 -15.24 12.80
N ARG A 117 -9.08 -16.22 11.89
CA ARG A 117 -7.89 -17.06 11.73
C ARG A 117 -7.12 -16.65 10.50
N TRP A 118 -5.86 -16.26 10.70
CA TRP A 118 -4.91 -15.97 9.63
C TRP A 118 -4.19 -17.25 9.23
N ILE A 119 -4.48 -17.77 8.04
CA ILE A 119 -4.07 -19.13 7.64
C ILE A 119 -2.77 -19.13 6.84
N ASP A 120 -2.57 -18.14 5.98
CA ASP A 120 -1.43 -18.10 5.06
C ASP A 120 -1.11 -16.66 4.66
N GLY A 121 0.04 -16.47 4.01
CA GLY A 121 0.49 -15.21 3.44
C GLY A 121 1.83 -15.37 2.73
N PHE A 122 2.14 -14.47 1.81
CA PHE A 122 3.45 -14.44 1.16
C PHE A 122 4.50 -13.89 2.13
N MET A 123 4.99 -14.75 3.04
CA MET A 123 5.85 -14.35 4.14
C MET A 123 7.33 -14.29 3.74
N VAL A 124 8.08 -13.43 4.43
CA VAL A 124 9.54 -13.39 4.33
C VAL A 124 10.10 -14.64 5.02
N ASN A 125 10.70 -15.53 4.24
CA ASN A 125 11.35 -16.73 4.76
C ASN A 125 12.73 -16.39 5.36
N THR A 126 12.75 -15.81 6.56
CA THR A 126 13.99 -15.72 7.34
C THR A 126 13.73 -16.00 8.82
N VAL A 127 14.50 -16.97 9.31
CA VAL A 127 14.28 -17.81 10.49
C VAL A 127 14.75 -17.13 11.77
N ASN A 128 14.11 -16.02 12.12
CA ASN A 128 14.25 -15.40 13.43
C ASN A 128 12.84 -15.06 13.90
N ASN A 129 12.46 -15.48 15.11
CA ASN A 129 11.14 -15.24 15.72
C ASN A 129 10.68 -13.77 15.71
N GLU A 130 11.59 -12.80 15.57
CA GLU A 130 11.30 -11.37 15.46
C GLU A 130 10.74 -10.98 14.07
N ASN A 131 11.16 -11.68 13.02
CA ASN A 131 10.74 -11.41 11.63
C ASN A 131 9.56 -12.27 11.17
N ALA A 132 9.12 -13.23 11.98
CA ALA A 132 7.94 -14.06 11.69
C ALA A 132 6.71 -13.19 11.41
N GLY A 133 5.95 -13.53 10.37
CA GLY A 133 4.71 -12.83 10.00
C GLY A 133 4.88 -11.54 9.17
N TYR A 134 6.11 -11.14 8.83
CA TYR A 134 6.30 -10.10 7.81
C TYR A 134 5.93 -10.64 6.43
N LEU A 135 5.12 -9.87 5.69
CA LEU A 135 4.70 -10.17 4.33
C LEU A 135 5.67 -9.50 3.34
N ALA A 136 6.19 -10.32 2.43
CA ALA A 136 7.08 -9.90 1.36
C ALA A 136 6.29 -9.29 0.20
N ASN A 137 6.95 -8.43 -0.56
CA ASN A 137 6.42 -7.96 -1.83
C ASN A 137 6.37 -9.14 -2.84
N THR A 138 5.25 -9.29 -3.53
CA THR A 138 5.04 -10.34 -4.55
C THR A 138 5.51 -9.93 -5.93
N LEU A 139 5.75 -8.64 -6.18
CA LEU A 139 6.22 -8.12 -7.46
C LEU A 139 7.74 -8.33 -7.63
N PRO A 140 8.21 -8.90 -8.74
CA PRO A 140 9.64 -9.16 -8.98
C PRO A 140 10.53 -7.91 -8.95
N ASP A 141 9.99 -6.77 -9.41
CA ASP A 141 10.60 -5.44 -9.44
C ASP A 141 10.06 -4.51 -8.34
N GLY A 142 9.31 -5.07 -7.39
CA GLY A 142 8.76 -4.34 -6.26
C GLY A 142 9.81 -3.86 -5.26
N ALA A 143 9.36 -3.01 -4.33
CA ALA A 143 10.21 -2.49 -3.26
C ALA A 143 10.86 -3.63 -2.45
N ARG A 144 12.15 -3.46 -2.15
CA ARG A 144 13.00 -4.44 -1.44
C ARG A 144 13.40 -3.88 -0.08
N ASN A 145 13.64 -4.78 0.88
CA ASN A 145 14.00 -4.44 2.27
C ASN A 145 12.94 -3.60 3.02
N ILE A 146 11.72 -3.54 2.48
CA ILE A 146 10.53 -3.02 3.12
C ILE A 146 9.50 -4.14 3.12
N TYR A 147 8.86 -4.35 4.27
CA TYR A 147 7.94 -5.45 4.48
C TYR A 147 6.65 -4.92 5.10
N LEU A 148 5.56 -5.63 4.86
CA LEU A 148 4.29 -5.33 5.48
C LEU A 148 4.14 -6.18 6.76
N ALA A 149 3.59 -5.58 7.81
CA ALA A 149 3.12 -6.30 8.97
C ALA A 149 1.63 -6.04 9.18
N LEU A 150 0.95 -7.06 9.69
CA LEU A 150 -0.43 -6.95 10.16
C LEU A 150 -0.43 -6.84 11.68
N SER A 151 -1.28 -5.99 12.23
CA SER A 151 -1.44 -5.74 13.66
C SER A 151 -2.92 -5.72 14.03
N THR A 152 -3.26 -6.11 15.25
CA THR A 152 -4.60 -5.97 15.83
C THR A 152 -4.86 -4.62 16.50
N ASN A 153 -3.87 -3.71 16.53
CA ASN A 153 -4.02 -2.37 17.11
C ASN A 153 -3.60 -1.25 16.15
N ASP A 154 -3.94 -0.03 16.54
CA ASP A 154 -3.66 1.24 15.85
C ASP A 154 -2.30 1.84 16.22
N ASN A 155 -1.51 1.18 17.08
CA ASN A 155 -0.29 1.73 17.61
C ASN A 155 0.89 1.58 16.64
N ASN A 156 1.82 2.55 16.68
CA ASN A 156 3.07 2.54 15.91
C ASN A 156 4.11 1.54 16.46
N THR A 157 3.76 0.75 17.47
CA THR A 157 4.62 -0.28 18.07
C THR A 157 4.10 -1.65 17.66
N LEU A 158 4.94 -2.46 17.03
CA LEU A 158 4.63 -3.85 16.72
C LEU A 158 5.45 -4.76 17.62
N ASP A 159 4.78 -5.57 18.43
CA ASP A 159 5.37 -6.58 19.30
C ASP A 159 4.61 -7.92 19.20
N LYS A 160 5.03 -8.93 19.96
CA LYS A 160 4.42 -10.27 19.87
C LYS A 160 2.95 -10.32 20.29
N SER A 161 2.45 -9.32 21.01
CA SER A 161 1.09 -9.29 21.54
C SER A 161 0.06 -8.76 20.54
N ASN A 162 0.47 -7.89 19.62
CA ASN A 162 -0.41 -7.30 18.60
C ASN A 162 -0.08 -7.72 17.17
N LYS A 163 1.14 -8.22 16.91
CA LYS A 163 1.52 -8.70 15.58
C LYS A 163 0.69 -9.93 15.20
N ILE A 164 0.21 -9.92 13.97
CA ILE A 164 -0.44 -11.06 13.34
C ILE A 164 0.62 -11.85 12.56
N VAL A 165 0.79 -13.11 12.94
CA VAL A 165 1.63 -14.10 12.28
C VAL A 165 0.72 -15.17 11.67
N PRO A 166 0.54 -15.17 10.34
CA PRO A 166 -0.24 -16.22 9.67
C PRO A 166 0.29 -17.61 10.01
N ALA A 167 -0.64 -18.55 10.22
CA ALA A 167 -0.38 -19.93 10.62
C ALA A 167 0.26 -20.15 12.01
N ASP A 168 0.49 -19.12 12.82
CA ASP A 168 1.00 -19.31 14.19
C ASP A 168 -0.09 -19.96 15.08
N PRO A 169 0.16 -21.15 15.65
CA PRO A 169 -0.81 -21.83 16.51
C PRO A 169 -1.02 -21.13 17.86
N LEU A 170 -0.11 -20.24 18.26
CA LEU A 170 -0.19 -19.46 19.49
C LEU A 170 -0.79 -18.06 19.25
N GLN A 171 -1.14 -17.72 18.00
CA GLN A 171 -1.82 -16.47 17.69
C GLN A 171 -3.13 -16.41 18.47
N LYS A 172 -3.22 -15.45 19.40
CA LYS A 172 -4.48 -15.20 20.09
C LYS A 172 -5.49 -14.68 19.07
N PRO A 173 -6.74 -15.16 19.10
CA PRO A 173 -7.80 -14.52 18.34
C PRO A 173 -7.88 -13.05 18.77
N GLY A 174 -8.04 -12.14 17.80
CA GLY A 174 -8.37 -10.76 18.09
C GLY A 174 -9.66 -10.75 18.90
N ALA A 175 -9.59 -10.33 20.16
CA ALA A 175 -10.74 -10.22 21.02
C ALA A 175 -11.38 -8.85 20.79
N ASP A 176 -12.63 -8.85 20.33
CA ASP A 176 -13.61 -7.80 20.60
C ASP A 176 -14.80 -8.46 21.32
#